data_AF-A0AAD1TN26-F1
#
_entry.id   AF-A0AAD1TN26-F1
#
_cell.length_a   1.000
_cell.length_b   1.000
_cell.length_c   1.000
_cell.angle_alpha   90.00
_cell.angle_beta   90.00
_cell.angle_gamma   90.00
#
_symmetry.space_group_name_H-M   'P 1'
#
loop_
_entity.id
_entity.type
_entity.pdbx_description
1 polymer ?
#
loop_
_entity_poly.entity_id
_entity_poly.type
_entity_poly.pdbx_seq_one_letter_code
_entity_poly.pdbx_strand_id
1 'polypeptide(L)'
;MDEDIWDKPVCEWTVQDVCCWIQVGPLQDGAGLVQAAFINNISGRTLLRLNDELLQRMGIHQMSLRRVILLEVLQLKLQHELQELLYITGSSLTYEKTK
;
A
#
# COMPACT_ATOMS: atom_id res chain seq x y z
N MET A 1 7.52 -11.81 12.33
CA MET A 1 6.96 -11.03 11.21
C MET A 1 5.55 -11.53 11.07
N ASP A 2 4.58 -10.72 11.44
CA ASP A 2 3.18 -11.12 11.52
C ASP A 2 2.66 -11.46 10.11
N GLU A 3 2.38 -12.74 9.86
CA GLU A 3 1.78 -13.22 8.60
C GLU A 3 0.41 -12.56 8.32
N ASP A 4 -0.20 -11.97 9.34
CA ASP A 4 -1.57 -11.42 9.37
C ASP A 4 -1.74 -10.06 8.65
N ILE A 5 -0.64 -9.37 8.31
CA ILE A 5 -0.75 -8.04 7.65
C ILE A 5 -1.32 -8.19 6.23
N TRP A 6 -0.99 -9.28 5.54
CA TRP A 6 -1.38 -9.49 4.14
C TRP A 6 -2.81 -9.97 3.96
N ASP A 7 -3.39 -10.56 5.00
CA ASP A 7 -4.78 -11.03 5.01
C ASP A 7 -5.76 -9.93 5.44
N LYS A 8 -5.25 -8.91 6.14
CA LYS A 8 -6.02 -7.75 6.59
C LYS A 8 -6.30 -6.78 5.42
N PRO A 9 -7.54 -6.29 5.25
CA PRO A 9 -7.87 -5.34 4.20
C PRO A 9 -7.09 -4.03 4.34
N VAL A 10 -6.64 -3.48 3.20
CA VAL A 10 -5.79 -2.27 3.16
C VAL A 10 -6.43 -1.08 3.89
N CYS A 11 -7.76 -0.95 3.88
CA CYS A 11 -8.45 0.14 4.58
C CYS A 11 -8.31 0.10 6.11
N GLU A 12 -7.89 -1.03 6.68
CA GLU A 12 -7.64 -1.22 8.11
C GLU A 12 -6.16 -1.11 8.48
N TRP A 13 -5.26 -0.98 7.50
CA TRP A 13 -3.82 -0.90 7.75
C TRP A 13 -3.47 0.33 8.60
N THR A 14 -2.71 0.09 9.65
CA THR A 14 -2.11 1.12 10.50
C THR A 14 -0.89 1.74 9.82
N VAL A 15 -0.35 2.82 10.40
CA VAL A 15 0.91 3.41 9.92
C VAL A 15 2.04 2.39 9.94
N GLN A 16 2.05 1.50 10.95
CA GLN A 16 3.04 0.44 11.09
C GLN A 16 2.92 -0.59 9.96
N ASP A 17 1.70 -1.00 9.63
CA ASP A 17 1.41 -1.94 8.54
C ASP A 17 1.87 -1.37 7.19
N VAL A 18 1.61 -0.08 6.95
CA VAL A 18 2.09 0.64 5.75
C VAL A 18 3.61 0.72 5.72
N CYS A 19 4.26 1.01 6.85
CA CYS A 19 5.72 1.03 6.94
C CYS A 19 6.32 -0.35 6.65
N CYS A 20 5.71 -1.42 7.18
CA CYS A 20 6.08 -2.80 6.91
C CYS A 20 5.93 -3.13 5.42
N TRP A 21 4.80 -2.75 4.81
CA TRP A 21 4.56 -2.93 3.37
C TRP A 21 5.61 -2.23 2.51
N ILE A 22 6.00 -1.00 2.85
CA ILE A 22 7.07 -0.27 2.14
C ILE A 22 8.41 -0.98 2.31
N GLN A 23 8.71 -1.44 3.52
CA GLN A 23 10.01 -2.03 3.87
C GLN A 23 10.22 -3.42 3.26
N VAL A 24 9.16 -4.23 3.19
CA VAL A 24 9.18 -5.63 2.72
C VAL A 24 8.74 -5.74 1.25
N GLY A 25 8.08 -4.70 0.73
CA GLY A 25 7.57 -4.66 -0.64
C GLY A 25 8.63 -4.42 -1.71
N PRO A 26 8.21 -4.26 -2.98
CA PRO A 26 9.11 -4.17 -4.14
C PRO A 26 9.79 -2.79 -4.31
N LEU A 27 9.64 -1.89 -3.34
CA LEU A 27 10.19 -0.54 -3.38
C LEU A 27 11.67 -0.58 -2.96
N GLN A 28 12.58 -0.55 -3.95
CA GLN A 28 14.02 -0.43 -3.71
C GLN A 28 14.34 0.86 -2.94
N ASP A 29 15.22 0.79 -1.92
CA ASP A 29 15.57 1.89 -1.00
C ASP A 29 14.39 2.52 -0.25
N GLY A 30 13.47 1.68 0.22
CA GLY A 30 12.28 2.08 0.97
C GLY A 30 12.52 2.83 2.30
N ALA A 31 13.75 2.89 2.83
CA ALA A 31 14.02 3.52 4.13
C ALA A 31 13.59 5.01 4.20
N GLY A 32 13.85 5.79 3.14
CA GLY A 32 13.40 7.18 3.07
C GLY A 32 11.88 7.30 2.96
N LEU A 33 11.24 6.35 2.29
CA LEU A 33 9.79 6.31 2.11
C LEU A 33 9.07 5.85 3.39
N VAL A 34 9.62 4.89 4.13
CA VAL A 34 9.15 4.49 5.47
C VAL A 34 9.17 5.70 6.40
N GLN A 35 10.27 6.44 6.43
CA GLN A 35 10.37 7.65 7.24
C GLN A 35 9.33 8.70 6.84
N ALA A 36 9.16 8.94 5.54
CA ALA A 36 8.17 9.89 5.04
C ALA A 36 6.74 9.44 5.39
N ALA A 37 6.42 8.15 5.26
CA ALA A 37 5.12 7.57 5.59
C ALA A 37 4.83 7.69 7.09
N PHE A 38 5.82 7.41 7.94
CA PHE A 38 5.70 7.53 9.39
C PHE A 38 5.45 8.98 9.82
N ILE A 39 6.27 9.94 9.34
CA ILE A 39 6.13 11.37 9.67
C ILE A 39 4.76 11.91 9.23
N ASN A 40 4.28 11.51 8.06
CA ASN A 40 2.99 11.97 7.53
C ASN A 40 1.80 11.16 8.05
N ASN A 41 2.01 10.24 9.01
CA ASN A 41 0.97 9.36 9.56
C ASN A 41 0.14 8.65 8.48
N ILE A 42 0.81 8.13 7.45
CA ILE A 42 0.14 7.46 6.34
C ILE A 42 -0.42 6.12 6.79
N SER A 43 -1.72 6.09 7.07
CA SER A 43 -2.50 4.86 7.27
C SER A 43 -2.96 4.27 5.93
N GLY A 44 -3.47 3.04 5.94
CA GLY A 44 -3.98 2.38 4.75
C GLY A 44 -5.07 3.16 4.01
N ARG A 45 -5.96 3.85 4.73
CA ARG A 45 -6.96 4.75 4.12
C ARG A 45 -6.33 5.91 3.36
N THR A 46 -5.22 6.43 3.88
CA THR A 46 -4.47 7.52 3.22
C THR A 46 -3.68 6.98 2.04
N LEU A 47 -3.13 5.77 2.17
CA LEU A 47 -2.45 5.03 1.10
C LEU A 47 -3.37 4.79 -0.10
N LEU A 48 -4.63 4.41 0.13
CA LEU A 48 -5.64 4.26 -0.92
C LEU A 48 -6.06 5.59 -1.57
N ARG A 49 -5.69 6.74 -1.02
CA ARG A 49 -5.96 8.07 -1.60
C ARG A 49 -4.70 8.74 -2.13
N LEU A 50 -3.56 8.05 -2.05
CA LEU A 50 -2.27 8.59 -2.40
C LEU A 50 -2.20 8.90 -3.90
N ASN A 51 -1.64 10.07 -4.21
CA ASN A 51 -1.51 10.61 -5.56
C ASN A 51 -0.13 11.28 -5.72
N ASP A 52 0.18 11.72 -6.94
CA ASP A 52 1.49 12.33 -7.25
C ASP A 52 1.76 13.58 -6.41
N GLU A 53 0.75 14.42 -6.18
CA GLU A 53 0.87 15.65 -5.39
C GLU A 53 1.22 15.36 -3.92
N LEU A 54 0.56 14.37 -3.30
CA LEU A 54 0.86 13.95 -1.93
C LEU A 54 2.28 13.41 -1.80
N LEU A 55 2.75 12.62 -2.78
CA LEU A 55 4.14 12.15 -2.81
C LEU A 55 5.13 13.31 -2.88
N GLN A 56 4.85 14.31 -3.70
CA GLN A 56 5.70 15.51 -3.78
C GLN A 56 5.73 16.27 -2.45
N ARG A 57 4.59 16.40 -1.76
CA ARG A 57 4.51 17.05 -0.43
C ARG A 57 5.20 16.24 0.67
N MET A 58 5.30 14.93 0.51
CA MET A 58 6.10 14.05 1.37
C MET A 58 7.61 14.13 1.09
N GLY A 59 8.05 14.93 0.12
CA GLY A 59 9.47 15.10 -0.24
C GLY A 59 9.98 14.13 -1.32
N ILE A 60 9.08 13.37 -1.96
CA ILE A 60 9.46 12.37 -2.97
C ILE A 60 9.47 13.05 -4.35
N HIS A 61 10.57 13.73 -4.66
CA HIS A 61 10.69 14.54 -5.88
C HIS A 61 11.10 13.74 -7.13
N GLN A 62 11.66 12.55 -6.97
CA GLN A 62 12.06 11.72 -8.10
C GLN A 62 10.84 11.11 -8.79
N MET A 63 10.61 11.49 -10.05
CA MET A 63 9.44 11.07 -10.82
C MET A 63 9.39 9.55 -11.09
N SER A 64 10.54 8.91 -11.33
CA SER A 64 10.61 7.45 -11.51
C SER A 64 10.15 6.72 -10.25
N LEU A 65 10.63 7.14 -9.08
CA LEU A 65 10.22 6.59 -7.79
C LEU A 65 8.74 6.82 -7.53
N ARG A 66 8.22 8.04 -7.77
CA ARG A 66 6.78 8.32 -7.64
C ARG A 66 5.92 7.41 -8.51
N ARG A 67 6.33 7.17 -9.76
CA ARG A 67 5.62 6.24 -10.66
C ARG A 67 5.59 4.83 -10.11
N VAL A 68 6.71 4.31 -9.61
CA VAL A 68 6.76 2.96 -9.00
C VAL A 68 5.82 2.89 -7.80
N ILE A 69 5.87 3.88 -6.88
CA ILE A 69 4.98 3.92 -5.71
C ILE A 69 3.51 3.97 -6.13
N LEU A 70 3.15 4.79 -7.12
CA LEU A 70 1.77 4.88 -7.61
C LEU A 70 1.29 3.58 -8.26
N LEU A 71 2.17 2.84 -8.95
CA LEU A 71 1.84 1.52 -9.51
C LEU A 71 1.58 0.50 -8.40
N GLU A 72 2.42 0.47 -7.37
CA GLU A 72 2.24 -0.42 -6.22
C GLU A 72 0.96 -0.10 -5.43
N VAL A 73 0.68 1.20 -5.23
CA VAL A 73 -0.58 1.66 -4.63
C VAL A 73 -1.78 1.29 -5.51
N LEU A 74 -1.66 1.33 -6.84
CA LEU A 74 -2.72 0.93 -7.74
C LEU A 74 -3.02 -0.57 -7.61
N GLN A 75 -2.00 -1.42 -7.48
CA GLN A 75 -2.20 -2.84 -7.22
C GLN A 75 -2.94 -3.08 -5.91
N LEU A 76 -2.57 -2.37 -4.83
CA LEU A 76 -3.28 -2.45 -3.55
C LEU A 76 -4.76 -2.02 -3.67
N LYS A 77 -5.05 -0.98 -4.46
CA LYS A 77 -6.45 -0.54 -4.70
C LYS A 77 -7.25 -1.62 -5.42
N LEU A 78 -6.69 -2.21 -6.47
CA LEU A 78 -7.35 -3.29 -7.20
C LEU A 78 -7.58 -4.51 -6.31
N GLN A 79 -6.59 -4.89 -5.50
CA GLN A 79 -6.75 -5.99 -4.53
C GLN A 79 -7.83 -5.67 -3.50
N HIS A 80 -7.86 -4.45 -2.97
CA HIS A 80 -8.87 -4.02 -2.01
C HIS A 80 -10.28 -4.01 -2.61
N GLU A 81 -10.48 -3.38 -3.76
CA GLU A 81 -11.78 -3.33 -4.46
C GLU A 81 -12.29 -4.74 -4.77
N LEU A 82 -11.40 -5.63 -5.16
CA LEU A 82 -11.71 -7.01 -5.46
C LEU A 82 -12.09 -7.81 -4.20
N GLN A 83 -11.33 -7.67 -3.11
CA GLN A 83 -11.68 -8.25 -1.81
C GLN A 83 -13.04 -7.74 -1.32
N GLU A 84 -13.30 -6.44 -1.46
CA GLU A 84 -14.57 -5.81 -1.10
C GLU A 84 -15.73 -6.36 -1.94
N LEU A 85 -15.54 -6.47 -3.26
CA LEU A 85 -16.52 -7.07 -4.17
C LEU A 85 -16.81 -8.53 -3.80
N LEU A 86 -15.78 -9.34 -3.58
CA LEU A 86 -15.93 -10.74 -3.17
C LEU A 86 -16.66 -10.89 -1.84
N TYR A 87 -16.36 -10.01 -0.89
CA TYR A 87 -17.06 -9.95 0.39
C TYR A 87 -18.54 -9.63 0.21
N ILE A 88 -18.87 -8.62 -0.62
CA ILE A 88 -20.26 -8.23 -0.91
C ILE A 88 -21.01 -9.34 -1.65
N THR A 89 -20.36 -10.02 -2.61
CA THR A 89 -21.00 -11.07 -3.41
C THR A 89 -21.00 -12.44 -2.74
N GLY A 90 -20.46 -12.56 -1.51
CA GLY A 90 -20.33 -13.82 -0.78
C GLY A 90 -19.49 -14.88 -1.51
N SER A 91 -18.59 -14.43 -2.38
CA SER A 91 -17.79 -15.29 -3.27
C SER A 91 -16.41 -15.51 -2.67
N SER A 92 -16.07 -16.72 -2.24
CA SER A 92 -14.71 -17.06 -1.82
C SER A 92 -13.88 -17.42 -3.06
N LEU A 93 -13.26 -16.43 -3.71
CA LEU A 93 -12.21 -16.69 -4.69
C LEU A 93 -10.87 -16.52 -3.98
N THR A 94 -10.17 -17.64 -3.78
CA THR A 94 -8.79 -17.65 -3.30
C THR A 94 -7.88 -17.05 -4.37
N TYR A 95 -7.40 -15.82 -4.14
CA TYR A 95 -6.38 -15.21 -4.99
C TYR A 95 -5.03 -15.88 -4.74
N GLU A 96 -4.71 -16.91 -5.51
CA GLU A 96 -3.35 -17.46 -5.58
C GLU A 96 -2.47 -16.50 -6.40
N LYS A 97 -1.72 -15.65 -5.71
CA LYS A 97 -0.61 -14.89 -6.33
C LYS A 97 0.41 -15.92 -6.82
N THR A 98 0.43 -16.19 -8.12
CA THR A 98 1.43 -17.05 -8.75
C THR A 98 2.78 -16.33 -8.68
N LYS A 99 3.76 -17.09 -8.17
CA LYS A 99 5.11 -16.69 -7.76
C LYS A 99 5.95 -16.08 -8.88
#